data_AF-A2TBR1-F1
#
_entry.id   AF-A2TBR1-F1
#
_cell.length_a   1.000
_cell.length_b   1.000
_cell.length_c   1.000
_cell.angle_alpha   90.00
_cell.angle_beta   90.00
_cell.angle_gamma   90.00
#
_symmetry.space_group_name_H-M   'P 1'
#
loop_
_entity.id
_entity.type
_entity.pdbx_description
1 polymer ?
#
loop_
_entity_poly.entity_id
_entity_poly.type
_entity_poly.pdbx_seq_one_letter_code
_entity_poly.pdbx_strand_id
1 'polypeptide(L)'
;EAARNIRTTEPSIGFRWNAIGREKTKRLVFECIRDGLGYPSIKNDEVAIKQLQEKWGATQEEARDWALQLCMSPAHVGRRKTQKARTEGGGSLLPAKMIEITLSDGYDWSHSDMQLGPKTGDPRDFKNFEELFQAFYKQFSYCADLVWRAKDITRYFQGQYHQLPFLSSLDDGCMEKGVDAMVLSELPNPWHNCMTNIVACNSLIACKKLIYDDKKYTMDQLIAALHANWEGYEEMRKDFLNAP
;
A
#
# COMPACT_ATOMS: atom_id res chain seq x y z
N GLU A 1 -1.23 29.63 -4.87
CA GLU A 1 -1.40 30.72 -5.87
C GLU A 1 -0.93 30.29 -7.24
N ALA A 2 0.37 30.04 -7.47
CA ALA A 2 0.87 29.57 -8.77
C ALA A 2 0.11 28.35 -9.32
N ALA A 3 -0.02 27.28 -8.53
CA ALA A 3 -0.76 26.07 -8.92
C ALA A 3 -2.22 26.35 -9.31
N ARG A 4 -2.89 27.22 -8.56
CA ARG A 4 -4.25 27.66 -8.85
C ARG A 4 -4.35 28.45 -10.15
N ASN A 5 -3.41 29.35 -10.39
CA ASN A 5 -3.42 30.22 -11.56
C ASN A 5 -3.11 29.45 -12.85
N ILE A 6 -2.15 28.52 -12.79
CA ILE A 6 -1.67 27.79 -13.98
C ILE A 6 -2.46 26.51 -14.28
N ARG A 7 -3.10 25.91 -13.27
CA ARG A 7 -3.99 24.73 -13.39
C ARG A 7 -3.39 23.55 -14.15
N THR A 8 -2.11 23.27 -13.98
CA THR A 8 -1.48 22.07 -14.52
C THR A 8 -1.81 20.86 -13.66
N THR A 9 -1.76 19.65 -14.23
CA THR A 9 -1.98 18.42 -13.46
C THR A 9 -0.79 18.07 -12.57
N GLU A 10 0.42 18.50 -12.97
CA GLU A 10 1.66 18.26 -12.24
C GLU A 10 2.48 19.55 -12.07
N PRO A 11 3.32 19.62 -11.02
CA PRO A 11 3.42 18.67 -9.91
C PRO A 11 2.19 18.74 -8.98
N SER A 12 1.71 17.59 -8.49
CA SER A 12 0.75 17.56 -7.38
C SER A 12 1.37 18.13 -6.08
N ILE A 13 0.52 18.45 -5.11
CA ILE A 13 0.93 19.08 -3.85
C ILE A 13 0.45 18.27 -2.64
N GLY A 14 1.33 18.04 -1.66
CA GLY A 14 0.97 17.54 -0.34
C GLY A 14 0.98 18.67 0.69
N PHE A 15 -0.11 18.83 1.45
CA PHE A 15 -0.18 19.75 2.57
C PHE A 15 -0.15 18.98 3.89
N ARG A 16 0.89 19.24 4.68
CA ARG A 16 1.06 18.72 6.03
C ARG A 16 0.20 19.54 6.99
N TRP A 17 -0.92 18.98 7.41
CA TRP A 17 -1.86 19.67 8.27
C TRP A 17 -1.53 19.45 9.74
N ASN A 18 -1.49 20.56 10.49
CA ASN A 18 -1.48 20.60 11.94
C ASN A 18 -2.38 21.74 12.46
N ALA A 19 -2.73 21.66 13.74
CA ALA A 19 -3.64 22.61 14.38
C ALA A 19 -3.08 24.05 14.38
N ILE A 20 -1.79 24.22 14.69
CA ILE A 20 -1.12 25.51 14.86
C ILE A 20 -0.85 26.28 13.55
N GLY A 21 -0.98 25.62 12.39
CA GLY A 21 -0.68 26.22 11.09
C GLY A 21 -1.52 27.47 10.79
N ARG A 22 -0.88 28.47 10.17
CA ARG A 22 -1.48 29.78 9.84
C ARG A 22 -2.74 29.64 8.99
N GLU A 23 -3.82 30.29 9.41
CA GLU A 23 -5.10 30.29 8.69
C GLU A 23 -4.97 30.82 7.25
N LYS A 24 -4.16 31.88 7.05
CA LYS A 24 -3.88 32.43 5.71
C LYS A 24 -3.40 31.36 4.74
N THR A 25 -2.51 30.47 5.17
CA THR A 25 -2.02 29.36 4.33
C THR A 25 -3.10 28.30 4.10
N LYS A 26 -3.87 27.95 5.14
CA LYS A 26 -4.99 26.99 5.03
C LYS A 26 -6.06 27.48 4.04
N ARG A 27 -6.30 28.80 3.96
CA ARG A 27 -7.18 29.39 2.92
C ARG A 27 -6.62 29.20 1.52
N LEU A 28 -5.32 29.38 1.30
CA LEU A 28 -4.70 29.12 -0.01
C LEU A 28 -4.80 27.64 -0.45
N VAL A 29 -4.70 26.71 0.51
CA VAL A 29 -4.94 25.27 0.28
C VAL A 29 -6.38 25.05 -0.16
N PHE A 30 -7.34 25.61 0.58
CA PHE A 30 -8.76 25.51 0.25
C PHE A 30 -9.09 26.09 -1.13
N GLU A 31 -8.49 27.22 -1.52
CA GLU A 31 -8.70 27.82 -2.85
C GLU A 31 -8.28 26.89 -3.99
N CYS A 32 -7.26 26.04 -3.79
CA CYS A 32 -6.90 25.02 -4.79
C CYS A 32 -7.91 23.87 -4.82
N ILE A 33 -8.35 23.40 -3.65
CA ILE A 33 -9.29 22.28 -3.50
C ILE A 33 -10.66 22.63 -4.09
N ARG A 34 -11.21 23.81 -3.73
CA ARG A 34 -12.53 24.25 -4.20
C ARG A 34 -12.59 24.47 -5.71
N ASP A 35 -11.44 24.77 -6.32
CA ASP A 35 -11.29 24.98 -7.76
C ASP A 35 -11.17 23.64 -8.53
N GLY A 36 -11.30 22.51 -7.82
CA GLY A 36 -11.37 21.17 -8.41
C GLY A 36 -10.04 20.59 -8.87
N LEU A 37 -8.90 21.12 -8.40
CA LEU A 37 -7.58 20.64 -8.79
C LEU A 37 -7.26 19.23 -8.26
N GLY A 38 -7.98 18.77 -7.23
CA GLY A 38 -7.71 17.50 -6.54
C GLY A 38 -6.54 17.55 -5.56
N TYR A 39 -5.85 18.69 -5.45
CA TYR A 39 -4.73 18.92 -4.53
C TYR A 39 -4.74 20.37 -4.00
N PRO A 40 -4.03 20.70 -2.90
CA PRO A 40 -3.17 19.84 -2.10
C PRO A 40 -3.89 18.67 -1.41
N SER A 41 -3.29 17.48 -1.43
CA SER A 41 -3.73 16.36 -0.58
C SER A 41 -3.38 16.64 0.88
N ILE A 42 -4.26 16.29 1.82
CA ILE A 42 -4.07 16.60 3.23
C ILE A 42 -3.47 15.41 3.96
N LYS A 43 -2.35 15.62 4.66
CA LYS A 43 -1.70 14.60 5.49
C LYS A 43 -1.63 15.06 6.93
N ASN A 44 -1.85 14.15 7.87
CA ASN A 44 -1.75 14.44 9.29
C ASN A 44 -0.27 14.53 9.70
N ASP A 45 0.18 15.72 10.08
CA ASP A 45 1.57 16.01 10.40
C ASP A 45 2.03 15.29 11.67
N GLU A 46 1.19 15.23 12.69
CA GLU A 46 1.51 14.58 13.97
C GLU A 46 1.67 13.07 13.82
N VAL A 47 0.83 12.45 12.99
CA VAL A 47 0.92 11.00 12.69
C VAL A 47 2.22 10.68 11.95
N ALA A 48 2.59 11.48 10.96
CA ALA A 48 3.83 11.28 10.21
C ALA A 48 5.08 11.48 11.08
N ILE A 49 5.10 12.54 11.92
CA ILE A 49 6.19 12.78 12.86
C ILE A 49 6.34 11.60 13.83
N LYS A 50 5.24 11.14 14.43
CA LYS A 50 5.25 9.97 15.33
C LYS A 50 5.74 8.71 14.63
N GLN A 51 5.33 8.48 13.37
CA GLN A 51 5.82 7.34 12.59
C GLN A 51 7.34 7.37 12.45
N LEU A 52 7.91 8.50 12.02
CA LEU A 52 9.35 8.62 11.80
C LEU A 52 10.15 8.45 13.10
N GLN A 53 9.62 8.93 14.23
CA GLN A 53 10.28 8.77 15.54
C GLN A 53 10.14 7.36 16.08
N GLU A 54 8.91 6.88 16.24
CA GLU A 54 8.62 5.65 16.98
C GLU A 54 8.96 4.38 16.17
N LYS A 55 8.86 4.43 14.84
CA LYS A 55 9.16 3.27 13.98
C LYS A 55 10.59 3.25 13.50
N TRP A 56 11.15 4.43 13.17
CA TRP A 56 12.43 4.51 12.47
C TRP A 56 13.54 5.18 13.28
N GLY A 57 13.25 5.73 14.46
CA GLY A 57 14.26 6.30 15.35
C GLY A 57 14.80 7.65 14.90
N ALA A 58 14.07 8.38 14.05
CA ALA A 58 14.42 9.75 13.71
C ALA A 58 14.41 10.64 14.96
N THR A 59 15.37 11.57 15.05
CA THR A 59 15.32 12.61 16.09
C THR A 59 14.08 13.49 15.89
N GLN A 60 13.70 14.26 16.92
CA GLN A 60 12.56 15.18 16.82
C GLN A 60 12.70 16.21 15.70
N GLU A 61 13.92 16.66 15.43
CA GLU A 61 14.23 17.60 14.35
C GLU A 61 14.08 16.93 12.99
N GLU A 62 14.72 15.77 12.80
CA GLU A 62 14.63 14.98 11.56
C GLU A 62 13.19 14.57 11.23
N ALA A 63 12.41 14.18 12.24
CA ALA A 63 11.03 13.77 12.07
C ALA A 63 10.11 14.92 11.66
N ARG A 64 10.45 16.18 12.01
CA ARG A 64 9.70 17.37 11.57
C ARG A 64 10.01 17.73 10.13
N ASP A 65 11.22 17.44 9.67
CA ASP A 65 11.65 17.64 8.29
C ASP A 65 11.28 16.43 7.43
N TRP A 66 9.99 16.31 7.12
CA TRP A 66 9.49 15.25 6.27
C TRP A 66 8.70 15.76 5.07
N ALA A 67 8.76 15.00 3.98
CA ALA A 67 7.92 15.16 2.81
C ALA A 67 7.40 13.80 2.35
N LEU A 68 6.42 13.81 1.45
CA LEU A 68 5.96 12.59 0.82
C LEU A 68 6.99 12.14 -0.21
N GLN A 69 7.43 10.88 -0.14
CA GLN A 69 8.33 10.30 -1.16
C GLN A 69 7.65 10.17 -2.52
N LEU A 70 6.37 9.79 -2.50
CA LEU A 70 5.47 9.74 -3.64
C LEU A 70 4.10 10.25 -3.17
N CYS A 71 3.04 9.45 -3.30
CA CYS A 71 1.69 9.92 -2.98
C CYS A 71 1.37 9.94 -1.47
N MET A 72 1.90 8.98 -0.71
CA MET A 72 1.37 8.66 0.64
C MET A 72 2.42 8.53 1.74
N SER A 73 3.58 7.96 1.46
CA SER A 73 4.56 7.61 2.50
C SER A 73 5.41 8.82 2.90
N PRO A 74 5.45 9.21 4.19
CA PRO A 74 6.37 10.23 4.68
C PRO A 74 7.81 9.68 4.71
N ALA A 75 8.78 10.56 4.47
CA ALA A 75 10.18 10.30 4.72
C ALA A 75 10.89 11.58 5.14
N HIS A 76 11.99 11.42 5.86
CA HIS A 76 12.89 12.52 6.15
C HIS A 76 13.42 13.17 4.86
N VAL A 77 13.49 14.50 4.87
CA VAL A 77 14.13 15.33 3.85
C VAL A 77 15.18 16.22 4.49
N GLY A 78 16.28 16.46 3.79
CA GLY A 78 17.39 17.22 4.32
C GLY A 78 18.67 16.90 3.56
N ARG A 79 19.81 17.28 4.13
CA ARG A 79 21.14 17.05 3.56
C ARG A 79 21.68 15.64 3.77
N ARG A 80 21.06 14.86 4.66
CA ARG A 80 21.50 13.51 5.07
C ARG A 80 20.28 12.63 5.35
N LYS A 81 20.46 11.32 5.36
CA LYS A 81 19.45 10.32 5.80
C LYS A 81 18.15 10.28 4.97
N THR A 82 18.08 10.98 3.85
CA THR A 82 16.93 10.88 2.94
C THR A 82 16.86 9.48 2.35
N GLN A 83 15.66 9.00 2.05
CA GLN A 83 15.53 7.76 1.29
C GLN A 83 16.03 7.96 -0.14
N LYS A 84 16.85 7.01 -0.62
CA LYS A 84 17.55 7.11 -1.90
C LYS A 84 16.88 6.32 -3.03
N ALA A 85 16.08 5.31 -2.69
CA ALA A 85 15.52 4.41 -3.67
C ALA A 85 14.19 3.78 -3.25
N ARG A 86 13.39 3.36 -4.24
CA ARG A 86 12.12 2.64 -4.04
C ARG A 86 12.33 1.23 -3.45
N THR A 87 13.54 0.69 -3.55
CA THR A 87 13.92 -0.59 -2.93
C THR A 87 13.92 -0.52 -1.40
N GLU A 88 14.08 0.67 -0.80
CA GLU A 88 13.81 0.88 0.63
C GLU A 88 12.31 0.75 0.92
N GLY A 89 11.50 1.54 0.23
CA GLY A 89 10.06 1.63 0.46
C GLY A 89 9.30 1.94 -0.82
N GLY A 90 8.19 1.23 -1.03
CA GLY A 90 7.38 1.30 -2.23
C GLY A 90 7.16 -0.07 -2.90
N GLY A 91 6.24 -0.06 -3.87
CA GLY A 91 5.64 -1.25 -4.46
C GLY A 91 4.22 -1.47 -3.94
N SER A 92 3.51 -2.45 -4.50
CA SER A 92 2.12 -2.75 -4.10
C SER A 92 1.83 -4.25 -3.98
N LEU A 93 0.87 -4.59 -3.12
CA LEU A 93 0.18 -5.87 -3.00
C LEU A 93 -1.29 -5.65 -3.39
N LEU A 94 -1.94 -6.70 -3.89
CA LEU A 94 -3.32 -6.66 -4.39
C LEU A 94 -4.21 -7.67 -3.65
N PRO A 95 -4.69 -7.36 -2.42
CA PRO A 95 -5.47 -8.31 -1.63
C PRO A 95 -6.77 -8.77 -2.30
N ALA A 96 -7.37 -7.98 -3.20
CA ALA A 96 -8.56 -8.43 -3.95
C ALA A 96 -8.28 -9.67 -4.82
N LYS A 97 -7.13 -9.70 -5.51
CA LYS A 97 -6.71 -10.89 -6.26
C LYS A 97 -6.35 -12.04 -5.29
N MET A 98 -5.79 -11.72 -4.12
CA MET A 98 -5.45 -12.74 -3.13
C MET A 98 -6.68 -13.46 -2.58
N ILE A 99 -7.77 -12.76 -2.26
CA ILE A 99 -9.01 -13.43 -1.80
C ILE A 99 -9.65 -14.26 -2.91
N GLU A 100 -9.58 -13.81 -4.16
CA GLU A 100 -10.06 -14.57 -5.30
C GLU A 100 -9.32 -15.91 -5.44
N ILE A 101 -7.99 -15.90 -5.44
CA ILE A 101 -7.21 -17.14 -5.53
C ILE A 101 -7.32 -17.98 -4.25
N THR A 102 -7.57 -17.38 -3.08
CA THR A 102 -7.92 -18.14 -1.87
C THR A 102 -9.16 -19.01 -2.09
N LEU A 103 -10.15 -18.50 -2.84
CA LEU A 103 -11.36 -19.24 -3.20
C LEU A 103 -11.16 -20.22 -4.37
N SER A 104 -9.91 -20.46 -4.79
CA SER A 104 -9.57 -21.37 -5.88
C SER A 104 -8.23 -22.08 -5.66
N ASP A 105 -7.90 -22.42 -4.41
CA ASP A 105 -6.66 -23.13 -4.04
C ASP A 105 -5.36 -22.49 -4.61
N GLY A 106 -5.32 -21.16 -4.66
CA GLY A 106 -4.21 -20.37 -5.19
C GLY A 106 -4.17 -20.23 -6.72
N TYR A 107 -5.16 -20.77 -7.45
CA TYR A 107 -5.25 -20.69 -8.90
C TYR A 107 -5.98 -19.42 -9.35
N ASP A 108 -5.42 -18.70 -10.33
CA ASP A 108 -6.03 -17.50 -10.90
C ASP A 108 -6.76 -17.83 -12.21
N TRP A 109 -8.01 -18.25 -12.09
CA TRP A 109 -8.84 -18.64 -13.24
C TRP A 109 -9.39 -17.46 -14.05
N SER A 110 -9.50 -16.26 -13.46
CA SER A 110 -10.19 -15.13 -14.09
C SER A 110 -9.31 -14.24 -14.96
N HIS A 111 -7.99 -14.32 -14.77
CA HIS A 111 -7.06 -13.43 -15.45
C HIS A 111 -5.88 -14.17 -16.09
N SER A 112 -5.03 -14.82 -15.29
CA SER A 112 -3.79 -15.41 -15.80
C SER A 112 -3.89 -16.87 -16.20
N ASP A 113 -4.99 -17.55 -15.85
CA ASP A 113 -5.23 -18.98 -16.07
C ASP A 113 -4.02 -19.85 -15.68
N MET A 114 -3.50 -19.59 -14.48
CA MET A 114 -2.37 -20.34 -13.93
C MET A 114 -2.38 -20.32 -12.40
N GLN A 115 -1.56 -21.19 -11.80
CA GLN A 115 -1.30 -21.15 -10.37
C GLN A 115 -0.55 -19.86 -10.02
N LEU A 116 -1.17 -18.97 -9.25
CA LEU A 116 -0.59 -17.66 -8.89
C LEU A 116 0.01 -17.65 -7.49
N GLY A 117 -0.60 -18.38 -6.55
CA GLY A 117 -0.14 -18.50 -5.17
C GLY A 117 0.02 -19.95 -4.71
N PRO A 118 0.43 -20.20 -3.45
CA PRO A 118 0.48 -21.54 -2.89
C PRO A 118 -0.90 -22.22 -2.91
N LYS A 119 -0.89 -23.56 -2.94
CA LYS A 119 -2.09 -24.36 -2.70
C LYS A 119 -2.46 -24.30 -1.22
N THR A 120 -3.48 -23.52 -0.90
CA THR A 120 -3.91 -23.23 0.48
C THR A 120 -5.07 -24.11 0.97
N GLY A 121 -5.54 -25.03 0.13
CA GLY A 121 -6.69 -25.89 0.37
C GLY A 121 -7.90 -25.49 -0.47
N ASP A 122 -8.77 -26.46 -0.72
CA ASP A 122 -10.06 -26.23 -1.36
C ASP A 122 -11.00 -25.49 -0.39
N PRO A 123 -11.52 -24.31 -0.75
CA PRO A 123 -12.41 -23.55 0.13
C PRO A 123 -13.71 -24.26 0.49
N ARG A 124 -14.14 -25.24 -0.31
CA ARG A 124 -15.34 -26.06 -0.01
C ARG A 124 -15.14 -26.96 1.21
N ASP A 125 -13.89 -27.24 1.56
CA ASP A 125 -13.55 -28.03 2.73
C ASP A 125 -13.46 -27.21 4.02
N PHE A 126 -13.36 -25.87 3.93
CA PHE A 126 -13.22 -24.99 5.10
C PHE A 126 -14.49 -24.98 5.96
N LYS A 127 -14.37 -25.39 7.23
CA LYS A 127 -15.52 -25.59 8.13
C LYS A 127 -16.00 -24.31 8.82
N ASN A 128 -15.14 -23.29 8.86
CA ASN A 128 -15.39 -22.03 9.54
C ASN A 128 -14.67 -20.88 8.82
N PHE A 129 -15.01 -19.65 9.23
CA PHE A 129 -14.41 -18.44 8.65
C PHE A 129 -12.91 -18.34 8.95
N GLU A 130 -12.46 -18.82 10.11
CA GLU A 130 -11.06 -18.77 10.51
C GLU A 130 -10.19 -19.57 9.53
N GLU A 131 -10.63 -20.73 9.06
CA GLU A 131 -9.92 -21.53 8.05
C GLU A 131 -9.81 -20.78 6.71
N LEU A 132 -10.88 -20.13 6.25
CA LEU A 132 -10.84 -19.26 5.07
C LEU A 132 -9.85 -18.10 5.27
N PHE A 133 -9.90 -17.43 6.43
CA PHE A 133 -9.02 -16.32 6.75
C PHE A 133 -7.55 -16.76 6.82
N GLN A 134 -7.26 -17.95 7.35
CA GLN A 134 -5.91 -18.50 7.37
C GLN A 134 -5.41 -18.84 5.96
N ALA A 135 -6.26 -19.34 5.07
CA ALA A 135 -5.90 -19.55 3.67
C ALA A 135 -5.57 -18.21 2.97
N PHE A 136 -6.38 -17.17 3.19
CA PHE A 136 -6.09 -15.81 2.72
C PHE A 136 -4.78 -15.25 3.29
N TYR A 137 -4.56 -15.42 4.59
CA TYR A 137 -3.33 -14.98 5.25
C TYR A 137 -2.08 -15.67 4.66
N LYS A 138 -2.16 -16.96 4.32
CA LYS A 138 -1.08 -17.69 3.63
C LYS A 138 -0.81 -17.11 2.24
N GLN A 139 -1.85 -16.81 1.44
CA GLN A 139 -1.68 -16.15 0.14
C GLN A 139 -1.00 -14.79 0.27
N PHE A 140 -1.47 -13.97 1.22
CA PHE A 140 -0.90 -12.66 1.49
C PHE A 140 0.56 -12.75 1.94
N SER A 141 0.87 -13.63 2.89
CA SER A 141 2.21 -13.79 3.45
C SER A 141 3.22 -14.26 2.40
N TYR A 142 2.82 -15.20 1.54
CA TYR A 142 3.65 -15.65 0.41
C TYR A 142 4.01 -14.49 -0.53
N CYS A 143 3.01 -13.70 -0.92
CA CYS A 143 3.23 -12.57 -1.83
C CYS A 143 4.09 -11.48 -1.17
N ALA A 144 3.84 -11.18 0.10
CA ALA A 144 4.61 -10.20 0.86
C ALA A 144 6.09 -10.62 0.98
N ASP A 145 6.39 -11.89 1.31
CA ASP A 145 7.75 -12.41 1.40
C ASP A 145 8.51 -12.24 0.08
N LEU A 146 7.91 -12.65 -1.03
CA LEU A 146 8.52 -12.54 -2.35
C LEU A 146 8.88 -11.10 -2.70
N VAL A 147 7.97 -10.16 -2.44
CA VAL A 147 8.16 -8.77 -2.82
C VAL A 147 9.22 -8.10 -1.96
N TRP A 148 9.28 -8.37 -0.66
CA TRP A 148 10.34 -7.86 0.20
C TRP A 148 11.72 -8.40 -0.20
N ARG A 149 11.82 -9.71 -0.42
CA ARG A 149 13.08 -10.33 -0.87
C ARG A 149 13.53 -9.79 -2.21
N ALA A 150 12.61 -9.60 -3.16
CA ALA A 150 12.94 -9.01 -4.46
C ALA A 150 13.50 -7.59 -4.31
N LYS A 151 12.95 -6.78 -3.41
CA LYS A 151 13.46 -5.42 -3.12
C LYS A 151 14.87 -5.46 -2.54
N ASP A 152 15.12 -6.33 -1.56
CA ASP A 152 16.42 -6.43 -0.89
C ASP A 152 17.51 -6.96 -1.82
N ILE A 153 17.20 -7.99 -2.62
CA ILE A 153 18.11 -8.50 -3.65
C ILE A 153 18.43 -7.41 -4.68
N THR A 154 17.41 -6.65 -5.11
CA THR A 154 17.62 -5.52 -6.02
C THR A 154 18.50 -4.46 -5.38
N ARG A 155 18.29 -4.13 -4.10
CA ARG A 155 19.10 -3.16 -3.35
C ARG A 155 20.56 -3.58 -3.28
N TYR A 156 20.81 -4.88 -3.02
CA TYR A 156 22.16 -5.44 -3.01
C TYR A 156 22.88 -5.18 -4.34
N PHE A 157 22.27 -5.55 -5.46
CA PHE A 157 22.90 -5.35 -6.78
C PHE A 157 23.01 -3.87 -7.16
N GLN A 158 22.07 -3.03 -6.74
CA GLN A 158 22.18 -1.58 -6.95
C GLN A 158 23.42 -1.00 -6.28
N GLY A 159 23.73 -1.41 -5.04
CA GLY A 159 24.94 -0.98 -4.35
C GLY A 159 26.25 -1.46 -5.00
N GLN A 160 26.21 -2.54 -5.78
CA GLN A 160 27.40 -3.12 -6.43
C GLN A 160 27.61 -2.64 -7.86
N TYR A 161 26.54 -2.42 -8.61
CA TYR A 161 26.60 -2.22 -10.07
C TYR A 161 25.84 -0.98 -10.58
N HIS A 162 25.07 -0.32 -9.72
CA HIS A 162 24.30 0.87 -10.09
C HIS A 162 24.51 1.98 -9.06
N GLN A 163 25.79 2.27 -8.78
CA GLN A 163 26.19 3.38 -7.93
C GLN A 163 25.71 4.71 -8.51
N LEU A 164 25.37 5.64 -7.61
CA LEU A 164 24.84 6.96 -7.93
C LEU A 164 25.78 8.04 -7.37
N PRO A 165 27.00 8.20 -7.94
CA PRO A 165 28.04 9.06 -7.35
C PRO A 165 27.61 10.52 -7.25
N PHE A 166 26.78 11.01 -8.18
CA PHE A 166 26.21 12.36 -8.08
C PHE A 166 25.28 12.49 -6.87
N LEU A 167 24.39 11.53 -6.64
CA LEU A 167 23.50 11.53 -5.47
C LEU A 167 24.30 11.41 -4.17
N SER A 168 25.31 10.53 -4.13
CA SER A 168 26.25 10.42 -3.01
C SER A 168 26.98 11.73 -2.73
N SER A 169 27.34 12.49 -3.77
CA SER A 169 28.03 13.77 -3.59
C SER A 169 27.18 14.86 -2.92
N LEU A 170 25.85 14.70 -2.94
CA LEU A 170 24.89 15.63 -2.36
C LEU A 170 24.42 15.24 -0.96
N ASP A 171 24.76 14.03 -0.49
CA ASP A 171 24.38 13.53 0.84
C ASP A 171 25.59 13.60 1.79
N ASP A 172 25.43 14.33 2.90
CA ASP A 172 26.52 14.58 3.86
C ASP A 172 27.06 13.27 4.47
N GLY A 173 26.20 12.26 4.66
CA GLY A 173 26.60 10.96 5.22
C GLY A 173 27.38 10.12 4.21
N CYS A 174 26.96 10.13 2.94
CA CYS A 174 27.67 9.46 1.85
C CYS A 174 29.06 10.08 1.66
N MET A 175 29.15 11.41 1.67
CA MET A 175 30.41 12.15 1.55
C MET A 175 31.35 11.89 2.73
N GLU A 176 30.85 11.97 3.97
CA GLU A 176 31.63 11.72 5.18
C GLU A 176 32.23 10.30 5.20
N LYS A 177 31.46 9.30 4.76
CA LYS A 177 31.83 7.89 4.84
C LYS A 177 32.51 7.35 3.58
N GLY A 178 32.49 8.10 2.48
CA GLY A 178 32.94 7.61 1.17
C GLY A 178 32.14 6.40 0.68
N VAL A 179 30.83 6.38 0.95
CA VAL A 179 29.94 5.25 0.62
C VAL A 179 28.87 5.68 -0.38
N ASP A 180 28.54 4.80 -1.32
CA ASP A 180 27.50 5.04 -2.31
C ASP A 180 26.09 5.18 -1.67
N ALA A 181 25.22 6.01 -2.26
CA ALA A 181 23.87 6.29 -1.78
C ALA A 181 22.96 5.04 -1.80
N MET A 182 23.26 4.06 -2.63
CA MET A 182 22.56 2.77 -2.65
C MET A 182 23.05 1.82 -1.57
N VAL A 183 24.19 2.09 -0.93
CA VAL A 183 24.72 1.27 0.17
C VAL A 183 24.39 1.92 1.53
N LEU A 184 24.58 3.22 1.67
CA LEU A 184 24.31 3.91 2.92
C LEU A 184 22.80 4.08 3.17
N SER A 185 22.30 3.52 4.26
CA SER A 185 20.94 3.77 4.78
C SER A 185 21.03 4.00 6.29
N GLU A 186 20.85 5.26 6.70
CA GLU A 186 21.02 5.69 8.10
C GLU A 186 19.69 5.91 8.84
N LEU A 187 18.60 6.07 8.10
CA LEU A 187 17.25 6.13 8.63
C LEU A 187 16.38 5.19 7.81
N PRO A 188 15.95 4.05 8.37
CA PRO A 188 15.08 3.11 7.67
C PRO A 188 13.76 3.77 7.29
N ASN A 189 13.21 3.43 6.14
CA ASN A 189 11.84 3.80 5.80
C ASN A 189 11.15 2.75 4.93
N PRO A 190 11.00 1.50 5.40
CA PRO A 190 10.33 0.48 4.62
C PRO A 190 8.80 0.66 4.65
N TRP A 191 8.19 0.61 3.46
CA TRP A 191 6.75 0.42 3.31
C TRP A 191 6.42 -0.36 2.04
N HIS A 192 5.18 -0.82 2.00
CA HIS A 192 4.55 -1.40 0.82
C HIS A 192 3.07 -1.03 0.78
N ASN A 193 2.51 -0.78 -0.41
CA ASN A 193 1.11 -0.39 -0.52
C ASN A 193 0.22 -1.63 -0.54
N CYS A 194 -0.87 -1.64 0.22
CA CYS A 194 -1.95 -2.61 0.03
C CYS A 194 -3.06 -1.94 -0.79
N MET A 195 -3.05 -2.13 -2.10
CA MET A 195 -4.09 -1.58 -2.99
C MET A 195 -5.21 -2.59 -3.12
N THR A 196 -6.48 -2.17 -3.25
CA THR A 196 -7.67 -3.06 -3.34
C THR A 196 -8.02 -3.80 -2.03
N ASN A 197 -7.43 -3.41 -0.90
CA ASN A 197 -7.67 -4.03 0.40
C ASN A 197 -9.15 -3.97 0.83
N ILE A 198 -9.87 -2.88 0.54
CA ILE A 198 -11.29 -2.75 0.88
C ILE A 198 -12.15 -3.78 0.16
N VAL A 199 -11.84 -4.11 -1.09
CA VAL A 199 -12.55 -5.19 -1.81
C VAL A 199 -12.38 -6.51 -1.07
N ALA A 200 -11.14 -6.86 -0.70
CA ALA A 200 -10.88 -8.08 0.06
C ALA A 200 -11.58 -8.08 1.44
N CYS A 201 -11.55 -6.95 2.16
CA CYS A 201 -12.23 -6.82 3.45
C CYS A 201 -13.74 -7.05 3.31
N ASN A 202 -14.39 -6.35 2.37
CA ASN A 202 -15.84 -6.48 2.16
C ASN A 202 -16.21 -7.89 1.71
N SER A 203 -15.41 -8.51 0.83
CA SER A 203 -15.61 -9.91 0.43
C SER A 203 -15.51 -10.87 1.62
N LEU A 204 -14.50 -10.71 2.50
CA LEU A 204 -14.36 -11.52 3.69
C LEU A 204 -15.53 -11.34 4.67
N ILE A 205 -16.00 -10.10 4.87
CA ILE A 205 -17.17 -9.80 5.71
C ILE A 205 -18.42 -10.48 5.14
N ALA A 206 -18.66 -10.36 3.84
CA ALA A 206 -19.81 -10.99 3.18
C ALA A 206 -19.74 -12.53 3.25
N CYS A 207 -18.57 -13.13 3.04
CA CYS A 207 -18.36 -14.57 3.23
C CYS A 207 -18.64 -14.99 4.68
N LYS A 208 -18.09 -14.28 5.66
CA LYS A 208 -18.34 -14.56 7.08
C LYS A 208 -19.83 -14.58 7.37
N LYS A 209 -20.54 -13.53 6.94
CA LYS A 209 -21.97 -13.38 7.18
C LYS A 209 -22.80 -14.45 6.45
N LEU A 210 -22.70 -14.51 5.12
CA LEU A 210 -23.68 -15.23 4.30
C LEU A 210 -23.37 -16.73 4.16
N ILE A 211 -22.10 -17.14 4.32
CA ILE A 211 -21.67 -18.54 4.22
C ILE A 211 -21.58 -19.19 5.61
N TYR A 212 -20.93 -18.53 6.57
CA TYR A 212 -20.59 -19.15 7.85
C TYR A 212 -21.57 -18.83 8.99
N ASP A 213 -21.96 -17.56 9.17
CA ASP A 213 -22.84 -17.13 10.25
C ASP A 213 -24.31 -17.47 9.93
N ASP A 214 -24.86 -16.92 8.84
CA ASP A 214 -26.27 -17.07 8.44
C ASP A 214 -26.51 -18.37 7.66
N LYS A 215 -25.46 -18.95 7.05
CA LYS A 215 -25.53 -20.15 6.20
C LYS A 215 -26.60 -20.06 5.11
N LYS A 216 -26.81 -18.86 4.56
CA LYS A 216 -27.76 -18.59 3.48
C LYS A 216 -27.32 -19.25 2.17
N TYR A 217 -26.01 -19.34 1.94
CA TYR A 217 -25.40 -20.02 0.80
C TYR A 217 -24.28 -20.95 1.23
N THR A 218 -23.95 -21.92 0.39
CA THR A 218 -22.75 -22.76 0.55
C THR A 218 -21.56 -22.15 -0.20
N MET A 219 -20.34 -22.56 0.16
CA MET A 219 -19.14 -22.12 -0.55
C MET A 219 -19.15 -22.54 -2.02
N ASP A 220 -19.67 -23.74 -2.32
CA ASP A 220 -19.80 -24.26 -3.68
C ASP A 220 -20.74 -23.37 -4.54
N GLN A 221 -21.86 -22.93 -3.96
CA GLN A 221 -22.78 -21.99 -4.63
C GLN A 221 -22.13 -20.64 -4.93
N LEU A 222 -21.34 -20.11 -3.98
CA LEU A 222 -20.60 -18.86 -4.20
C LEU A 222 -19.58 -19.03 -5.33
N ILE A 223 -18.79 -20.10 -5.32
CA ILE A 223 -17.78 -20.36 -6.36
C ILE A 223 -18.43 -20.49 -7.73
N ALA A 224 -19.52 -21.26 -7.86
CA ALA A 224 -20.27 -21.37 -9.10
C ALA A 224 -20.78 -20.01 -9.60
N ALA A 225 -21.33 -19.18 -8.70
CA ALA A 225 -21.79 -17.85 -9.03
C ALA A 225 -20.65 -16.92 -9.49
N LEU A 226 -19.47 -17.00 -8.84
CA LEU A 226 -18.30 -16.23 -9.24
C LEU A 226 -17.79 -16.64 -10.62
N HIS A 227 -17.67 -17.93 -10.92
CA HIS A 227 -17.25 -18.42 -12.24
C HIS A 227 -18.24 -18.06 -13.35
N ALA A 228 -19.52 -17.95 -13.04
CA ALA A 228 -20.54 -17.46 -13.96
C ALA A 228 -20.59 -15.92 -14.07
N ASN A 229 -19.69 -15.19 -13.40
CA ASN A 229 -19.75 -13.73 -13.27
C ASN A 229 -21.14 -13.24 -12.83
N TRP A 230 -21.75 -14.00 -11.91
CA TRP A 230 -23.11 -13.82 -11.38
C TRP A 230 -24.26 -13.99 -12.40
N GLU A 231 -24.01 -14.43 -13.63
CA GLU A 231 -25.06 -14.73 -14.61
C GLU A 231 -25.98 -15.84 -14.09
N GLY A 232 -27.26 -15.54 -13.91
CA GLY A 232 -28.23 -16.45 -13.28
C GLY A 232 -28.26 -16.42 -11.74
N TYR A 233 -27.41 -15.61 -11.09
CA TYR A 233 -27.28 -15.52 -9.62
C TYR A 233 -27.50 -14.10 -9.07
N GLU A 234 -28.30 -13.28 -9.76
CA GLU A 234 -28.45 -11.84 -9.42
C GLU A 234 -28.96 -11.59 -8.00
N GLU A 235 -29.88 -12.41 -7.48
CA GLU A 235 -30.35 -12.26 -6.10
C GLU A 235 -29.23 -12.53 -5.08
N MET A 236 -28.41 -13.57 -5.31
CA MET A 236 -27.22 -13.83 -4.50
C MET A 236 -26.22 -12.67 -4.59
N ARG A 237 -25.97 -12.13 -5.78
CA ARG A 237 -25.08 -10.98 -5.96
C ARG A 237 -25.55 -9.75 -5.16
N LYS A 238 -26.85 -9.46 -5.17
CA LYS A 238 -27.43 -8.37 -4.37
C LYS A 238 -27.29 -8.62 -2.87
N ASP A 239 -27.47 -9.86 -2.42
CA ASP A 239 -27.27 -10.23 -1.03
C ASP A 239 -25.81 -10.00 -0.57
N PHE A 240 -24.82 -10.40 -1.39
CA PHE A 240 -23.41 -10.10 -1.12
C PHE A 240 -23.09 -8.61 -1.18
N LEU A 241 -23.72 -7.85 -2.08
CA LEU A 241 -23.57 -6.40 -2.17
C LEU A 241 -24.14 -5.67 -0.95
N ASN A 242 -25.25 -6.17 -0.40
CA ASN A 242 -25.95 -5.57 0.74
C ASN A 242 -25.44 -6.10 2.09
N ALA A 243 -24.40 -6.94 2.10
CA ALA A 243 -23.71 -7.32 3.32
C ALA A 243 -23.07 -6.08 4.00
N PRO A 244 -22.91 -6.10 5.34
CA PRO A 244 -22.40 -4.95 6.12
C PRO A 244 -21.07 -4.37 5.65
#